data_AF-A0A7W4XV65-F1
#
_entry.id   AF-A0A7W4XV65-F1
#
_cell.length_a   1.000
_cell.length_b   1.000
_cell.length_c   1.000
_cell.angle_alpha   90.00
_cell.angle_beta   90.00
_cell.angle_gamma   90.00
#
_symmetry.space_group_name_H-M   'P 1'
#
loop_
_entity.id
_entity.type
_entity.pdbx_description
1 polymer ?
#
loop_
_entity_poly.entity_id
_entity_poly.type
_entity_poly.pdbx_seq_one_letter_code
_entity_poly.pdbx_strand_id
1 'polypeptide(L)'
;MSPDPVPKPSQQTPHQPGQPGFEHVPGTDPIGGQAARMFSAEMGKREKRKGRRGDVNAVVPDAEFRSYYGRAVLKPPVWTHDIAYYLFSGGLAAGSSMLAAVATARGDVAARRALRITSLGAVGASAYFLIIDLGRPERFYNMLRVAKPTSPMSVGTWILTAYGPLAGAAAVFEAAPLLPERGVLGLARKVAGPLGHVLGAGAALTAPLLATYTAVLFADTAVPSWHEPFRELPFVFSGSALASGAGAALVLAPVSQTGPASRLAVIGATVELAAAHRMETAHGLVSEPFHLGRPGKFLKAARALTALGAVGAVLGRRSRVAAAAAGASLLAGSFLTRMAVFEAGVASTKDPKYVVVPQRERLEARERAS
;
A
#
# COMPACT_ATOMS: atom_id res chain seq x y z
N MET A 1 -27.03 62.33 -8.74
CA MET A 1 -27.35 60.89 -8.60
C MET A 1 -26.05 60.22 -8.20
N SER A 2 -25.89 60.01 -6.90
CA SER A 2 -24.68 59.46 -6.28
C SER A 2 -24.56 57.96 -6.55
N PRO A 3 -23.34 57.43 -6.75
CA PRO A 3 -23.13 55.99 -6.87
C PRO A 3 -23.10 55.35 -5.47
N ASP A 4 -23.87 54.28 -5.28
CA ASP A 4 -23.90 53.50 -4.04
C ASP A 4 -22.54 52.84 -3.74
N PRO A 5 -22.11 52.80 -2.47
CA PRO A 5 -20.78 52.33 -2.10
C PRO A 5 -20.70 50.81 -1.90
N VAL A 6 -19.54 50.28 -2.30
CA VAL A 6 -19.02 48.92 -2.10
C VAL A 6 -18.99 48.52 -0.61
N PRO A 7 -19.51 47.35 -0.20
CA PRO A 7 -19.34 46.87 1.17
C PRO A 7 -17.93 46.28 1.39
N LYS A 8 -17.26 46.76 2.43
CA LYS A 8 -15.98 46.27 2.97
C LYS A 8 -16.15 44.96 3.77
N PRO A 9 -15.09 44.15 3.92
CA PRO A 9 -15.16 42.82 4.54
C PRO A 9 -15.32 42.90 6.07
N SER A 10 -16.27 42.16 6.63
CA SER A 10 -16.47 42.04 8.07
C SER A 10 -15.47 41.08 8.71
N GLN A 11 -15.06 41.48 9.90
CA GLN A 11 -13.93 41.04 10.71
C GLN A 11 -14.05 39.59 11.24
N GLN A 12 -12.89 38.96 11.43
CA GLN A 12 -12.72 37.71 12.17
C GLN A 12 -13.00 37.91 13.66
N THR A 13 -13.87 37.08 14.23
CA THR A 13 -14.11 37.00 15.68
C THR A 13 -13.25 35.87 16.29
N PRO A 14 -12.72 36.01 17.52
CA PRO A 14 -11.76 35.05 18.08
C PRO A 14 -12.41 33.71 18.48
N HIS A 15 -11.65 32.63 18.34
CA HIS A 15 -12.02 31.28 18.77
C HIS A 15 -12.29 31.21 20.29
N GLN A 16 -13.49 30.76 20.68
CA GLN A 16 -13.76 30.16 21.98
C GLN A 16 -13.85 28.64 21.84
N PRO A 17 -13.22 27.85 22.74
CA PRO A 17 -13.25 26.40 22.67
C PRO A 17 -14.52 25.84 23.34
N GLY A 18 -15.27 25.04 22.59
CA GLY A 18 -16.32 24.15 23.11
C GLY A 18 -17.72 24.45 22.60
N GLN A 19 -18.08 23.90 21.43
CA GLN A 19 -19.39 23.26 21.16
C GLN A 19 -19.40 22.59 19.74
N PRO A 20 -20.31 21.63 19.48
CA PRO A 20 -20.15 20.62 18.42
C PRO A 20 -20.85 20.95 17.09
N GLY A 21 -20.30 20.44 15.99
CA GLY A 21 -21.00 20.18 14.71
C GLY A 21 -20.90 21.27 13.64
N PHE A 22 -20.13 21.01 12.58
CA PHE A 22 -20.25 21.76 11.32
C PHE A 22 -21.37 21.14 10.48
N GLU A 23 -22.47 21.86 10.31
CA GLU A 23 -23.44 21.60 9.24
C GLU A 23 -22.86 22.06 7.90
N HIS A 24 -22.89 21.17 6.90
CA HIS A 24 -22.52 21.45 5.53
C HIS A 24 -23.74 22.00 4.76
N VAL A 25 -23.65 23.23 4.26
CA VAL A 25 -24.68 23.86 3.42
C VAL A 25 -24.41 23.48 1.94
N PRO A 26 -25.28 22.72 1.27
CA PRO A 26 -25.06 22.34 -0.13
C PRO A 26 -25.41 23.50 -1.08
N GLY A 27 -24.50 23.86 -1.99
CA GLY A 27 -24.80 24.78 -3.11
C GLY A 27 -23.67 25.70 -3.57
N THR A 28 -22.53 25.74 -2.87
CA THR A 28 -21.45 26.71 -3.16
C THR A 28 -20.28 26.14 -3.94
N ASP A 29 -20.29 24.86 -4.31
CA ASP A 29 -19.20 24.25 -5.09
C ASP A 29 -19.42 24.43 -6.61
N PRO A 30 -18.56 25.19 -7.29
CA PRO A 30 -18.76 25.59 -8.69
C PRO A 30 -18.69 24.42 -9.69
N ILE A 31 -18.19 23.25 -9.27
CA ILE A 31 -18.00 22.08 -10.14
C ILE A 31 -19.20 21.11 -10.08
N GLY A 32 -19.87 20.98 -8.92
CA GLY A 32 -21.06 20.12 -8.78
C GLY A 32 -22.31 20.66 -9.49
N GLY A 33 -22.42 21.99 -9.59
CA GLY A 33 -23.57 22.65 -10.22
C GLY A 33 -23.62 22.56 -11.76
N GLN A 34 -22.47 22.40 -12.43
CA GLN A 34 -22.44 22.29 -13.90
C GLN A 34 -22.82 20.90 -14.40
N ALA A 35 -22.44 19.84 -13.69
CA ALA A 35 -22.88 18.48 -13.98
C ALA A 35 -24.42 18.36 -13.85
N ALA A 36 -25.00 18.94 -12.79
CA ALA A 36 -26.44 18.93 -12.55
C ALA A 36 -27.26 19.67 -13.65
N ARG A 37 -26.70 20.71 -14.28
CA ARG A 37 -27.38 21.44 -15.37
C ARG A 37 -27.27 20.73 -16.72
N MET A 38 -26.17 20.04 -17.02
CA MET A 38 -26.09 19.21 -18.23
C MET A 38 -27.06 18.03 -18.20
N PHE A 39 -27.21 17.36 -17.05
CA PHE A 39 -28.16 16.25 -16.89
C PHE A 39 -29.63 16.65 -17.06
N SER A 40 -29.98 17.92 -16.85
CA SER A 40 -31.35 18.43 -17.03
C SER A 40 -31.69 18.83 -18.47
N ALA A 41 -30.69 19.05 -19.33
CA ALA A 41 -30.90 19.50 -20.71
C ALA A 41 -31.14 18.35 -21.71
N GLU A 42 -30.77 17.11 -21.37
CA GLU A 42 -30.77 15.98 -22.32
C GLU A 42 -31.99 15.04 -22.23
N MET A 43 -32.89 15.21 -21.25
CA MET A 43 -34.14 14.45 -21.17
C MET A 43 -35.33 15.24 -21.72
N GLY A 44 -35.31 15.47 -23.03
CA GLY A 44 -36.49 15.85 -23.81
C GLY A 44 -37.29 14.62 -24.24
N LYS A 45 -38.57 14.57 -23.81
CA LYS A 45 -39.68 13.73 -24.31
C LYS A 45 -39.54 12.20 -24.13
N ARG A 46 -40.06 11.68 -23.02
CA ARG A 46 -40.70 10.36 -22.99
C ARG A 46 -42.12 10.47 -22.43
N GLU A 47 -43.06 9.86 -23.15
CA GLU A 47 -44.50 9.97 -22.98
C GLU A 47 -44.99 9.68 -21.56
N LYS A 48 -45.96 10.51 -21.12
CA LYS A 48 -46.76 10.33 -19.91
C LYS A 48 -47.54 9.01 -19.98
N ARG A 49 -47.05 7.97 -19.30
CA ARG A 49 -47.89 6.82 -18.95
C ARG A 49 -48.66 7.15 -17.66
N LYS A 50 -50.00 7.09 -17.78
CA LYS A 50 -51.02 7.38 -16.76
C LYS A 50 -50.64 6.85 -15.37
N GLY A 51 -50.75 7.75 -14.40
CA GLY A 51 -50.34 7.55 -13.01
C GLY A 51 -51.10 6.45 -12.27
N ARG A 52 -50.31 5.64 -11.56
CA ARG A 52 -50.77 4.98 -10.34
C ARG A 52 -50.75 6.07 -9.27
N ARG A 53 -51.93 6.56 -8.90
CA ARG A 53 -52.14 7.56 -7.86
C ARG A 53 -51.55 7.00 -6.56
N GLY A 54 -50.53 7.67 -6.01
CA GLY A 54 -50.03 7.41 -4.67
C GLY A 54 -51.19 7.49 -3.67
N ASP A 55 -51.14 6.63 -2.65
CA ASP A 55 -52.16 6.57 -1.61
C ASP A 55 -52.32 7.94 -0.96
N VAL A 56 -53.54 8.47 -0.98
CA VAL A 56 -53.89 9.78 -0.39
C VAL A 56 -53.77 9.79 1.14
N ASN A 57 -53.61 8.61 1.75
CA ASN A 57 -53.33 8.46 3.18
C ASN A 57 -51.84 8.25 3.50
N ALA A 58 -50.94 8.38 2.51
CA ALA A 58 -49.51 8.31 2.75
C ALA A 58 -49.07 9.56 3.55
N VAL A 59 -48.91 9.37 4.87
CA VAL A 59 -48.41 10.39 5.81
C VAL A 59 -46.90 10.68 5.62
N VAL A 60 -46.27 10.05 4.63
CA VAL A 60 -44.85 10.16 4.32
C VAL A 60 -44.70 10.47 2.82
N PRO A 61 -43.94 11.51 2.44
CA PRO A 61 -43.65 11.84 1.04
C PRO A 61 -42.95 10.69 0.30
N ASP A 62 -43.10 10.64 -1.03
CA ASP A 62 -42.36 9.71 -1.89
C ASP A 62 -40.84 9.87 -1.69
N ALA A 63 -40.15 8.75 -1.47
CA ALA A 63 -38.74 8.75 -1.11
C ALA A 63 -37.83 9.17 -2.27
N GLU A 64 -37.13 10.30 -2.13
CA GLU A 64 -35.94 10.58 -2.94
C GLU A 64 -34.77 9.71 -2.45
N PHE A 65 -34.33 8.77 -3.27
CA PHE A 65 -33.26 7.82 -2.91
C PHE A 65 -31.88 8.48 -2.86
N ARG A 66 -31.55 9.11 -1.72
CA ARG A 66 -30.17 9.27 -1.24
C ARG A 66 -29.78 7.97 -0.52
N SER A 67 -28.64 7.37 -0.86
CA SER A 67 -28.24 6.05 -0.32
C SER A 67 -28.26 6.01 1.22
N TYR A 68 -29.17 5.24 1.80
CA TYR A 68 -29.28 4.79 3.20
C TYR A 68 -28.51 5.59 4.29
N TYR A 69 -28.74 6.90 4.38
CA TYR A 69 -28.26 7.81 5.45
C TYR A 69 -26.77 8.20 5.50
N GLY A 70 -26.01 8.13 4.40
CA GLY A 70 -24.60 8.58 4.42
C GLY A 70 -23.71 7.83 5.42
N ARG A 71 -24.21 6.73 5.98
CA ARG A 71 -23.49 5.86 6.92
C ARG A 71 -22.74 4.80 6.13
N ALA A 72 -21.59 4.40 6.67
CA ALA A 72 -20.80 3.31 6.12
C ALA A 72 -21.64 2.02 6.03
N VAL A 73 -21.73 1.45 4.82
CA VAL A 73 -22.37 0.15 4.57
C VAL A 73 -21.48 -1.00 5.05
N LEU A 74 -20.17 -0.82 4.91
CA LEU A 74 -19.16 -1.76 5.41
C LEU A 74 -18.67 -1.29 6.77
N LYS A 75 -18.40 -2.24 7.68
CA LYS A 75 -17.65 -1.93 8.89
C LYS A 75 -16.22 -1.51 8.48
N PRO A 76 -15.75 -0.31 8.87
CA PRO A 76 -14.37 0.08 8.58
C PRO A 76 -13.37 -0.92 9.16
N PRO A 77 -12.26 -1.20 8.47
CA PRO A 77 -11.19 -2.04 9.01
C PRO A 77 -10.73 -1.50 10.36
N VAL A 78 -10.58 -2.40 11.34
CA VAL A 78 -10.11 -2.05 12.69
C VAL A 78 -8.59 -2.01 12.80
N TRP A 79 -7.89 -2.30 11.71
CA TRP A 79 -6.43 -2.31 11.62
C TRP A 79 -5.84 -0.93 11.92
N THR A 80 -4.76 -0.92 12.69
CA THR A 80 -3.99 0.30 12.96
C THR A 80 -2.98 0.54 11.83
N HIS A 81 -2.22 1.64 11.93
CA HIS A 81 -1.09 1.88 11.03
C HIS A 81 0.02 0.84 11.17
N ASP A 82 0.00 -0.01 12.20
CA ASP A 82 0.95 -1.11 12.37
C ASP A 82 0.89 -2.07 11.18
N ILE A 83 -0.28 -2.29 10.60
CA ILE A 83 -0.40 -3.07 9.36
C ILE A 83 0.38 -2.41 8.23
N ALA A 84 0.29 -1.10 8.02
CA ALA A 84 1.08 -0.43 6.99
C ALA A 84 2.60 -0.56 7.23
N TYR A 85 3.04 -0.55 8.49
CA TYR A 85 4.44 -0.76 8.86
C TYR A 85 4.89 -2.21 8.62
N TYR A 86 4.04 -3.17 8.94
CA TYR A 86 4.20 -4.58 8.60
C TYR A 86 4.34 -4.78 7.08
N LEU A 87 3.48 -4.16 6.28
CA LEU A 87 3.52 -4.25 4.82
C LEU A 87 4.83 -3.72 4.24
N PHE A 88 5.28 -2.57 4.72
CA PHE A 88 6.54 -1.97 4.30
C PHE A 88 7.74 -2.84 4.70
N SER A 89 7.80 -3.26 5.96
CA SER A 89 8.92 -4.03 6.50
C SER A 89 8.99 -5.44 5.90
N GLY A 90 7.85 -6.11 5.66
CA GLY A 90 7.79 -7.36 4.92
C GLY A 90 8.27 -7.22 3.47
N GLY A 91 7.86 -6.14 2.78
CA GLY A 91 8.33 -5.82 1.43
C GLY A 91 9.84 -5.53 1.38
N LEU A 92 10.36 -4.75 2.33
CA LEU A 92 11.79 -4.46 2.47
C LEU A 92 12.59 -5.73 2.73
N ALA A 93 12.08 -6.63 3.58
CA ALA A 93 12.71 -7.92 3.85
C ALA A 93 12.83 -8.74 2.55
N ALA A 94 11.71 -8.92 1.84
CA ALA A 94 11.66 -9.67 0.59
C ALA A 94 12.60 -9.08 -0.48
N GLY A 95 12.52 -7.77 -0.70
CA GLY A 95 13.40 -7.04 -1.63
C GLY A 95 14.88 -7.23 -1.30
N SER A 96 15.22 -7.14 -0.01
CA SER A 96 16.59 -7.31 0.46
C SER A 96 17.09 -8.74 0.25
N SER A 97 16.28 -9.75 0.55
CA SER A 97 16.65 -11.17 0.34
C SER A 97 16.87 -11.52 -1.13
N MET A 98 16.00 -11.04 -2.03
CA MET A 98 16.17 -11.22 -3.48
C MET A 98 17.48 -10.57 -3.97
N LEU A 99 17.75 -9.33 -3.56
CA LEU A 99 18.98 -8.64 -3.96
C LEU A 99 20.24 -9.25 -3.29
N ALA A 100 20.11 -9.80 -2.08
CA ALA A 100 21.20 -10.51 -1.41
C ALA A 100 21.63 -11.77 -2.16
N ALA A 101 20.69 -12.49 -2.79
CA ALA A 101 21.02 -13.62 -3.65
C ALA A 101 21.83 -13.17 -4.88
N VAL A 102 21.44 -12.04 -5.50
CA VAL A 102 22.21 -11.45 -6.62
C VAL A 102 23.61 -11.04 -6.16
N ALA A 103 23.72 -10.39 -5.00
CA ALA A 103 25.02 -10.02 -4.41
C ALA A 103 25.88 -11.26 -4.11
N THR A 104 25.26 -12.37 -3.68
CA THR A 104 25.94 -13.65 -3.46
C THR A 104 26.51 -14.21 -4.76
N ALA A 105 25.70 -14.26 -5.82
CA ALA A 105 26.13 -14.75 -7.14
C ALA A 105 27.27 -13.91 -7.76
N ARG A 106 27.36 -12.63 -7.40
CA ARG A 106 28.41 -11.71 -7.88
C ARG A 106 29.67 -11.69 -7.01
N GLY A 107 29.65 -12.31 -5.83
CA GLY A 107 30.74 -12.18 -4.86
C GLY A 107 30.79 -10.82 -4.15
N ASP A 108 29.70 -10.05 -4.18
CA ASP A 108 29.58 -8.74 -3.54
C ASP A 108 29.33 -8.90 -2.02
N VAL A 109 30.38 -9.25 -1.27
CA VAL A 109 30.30 -9.69 0.14
C VAL A 109 29.66 -8.64 1.06
N ALA A 110 30.01 -7.37 0.89
CA ALA A 110 29.51 -6.29 1.75
C ALA A 110 28.03 -5.99 1.49
N ALA A 111 27.61 -5.95 0.22
CA ALA A 111 26.21 -5.81 -0.16
C ALA A 111 25.37 -7.00 0.32
N ARG A 112 25.85 -8.23 0.12
CA ARG A 112 25.20 -9.46 0.61
C ARG A 112 24.96 -9.41 2.11
N ARG A 113 25.99 -9.07 2.90
CA ARG A 113 25.89 -8.97 4.36
C ARG A 113 24.91 -7.89 4.79
N ALA A 114 25.01 -6.69 4.23
CA ALA A 114 24.11 -5.58 4.54
C ALA A 114 22.65 -5.98 4.29
N LEU A 115 22.35 -6.55 3.12
CA LEU A 115 21.00 -6.93 2.73
C LEU A 115 20.42 -8.07 3.56
N ARG A 116 21.24 -9.06 3.96
CA ARG A 116 20.78 -10.13 4.87
C ARG A 116 20.46 -9.60 6.26
N ILE A 117 21.28 -8.70 6.79
CA ILE A 117 21.01 -8.04 8.08
C ILE A 117 19.76 -7.16 7.99
N THR A 118 19.60 -6.39 6.90
CA THR A 118 18.37 -5.62 6.63
C THR A 118 17.16 -6.55 6.55
N SER A 119 17.28 -7.67 5.86
CA SER A 119 16.21 -8.67 5.73
C SER A 119 15.78 -9.24 7.10
N LEU A 120 16.74 -9.61 7.95
CA LEU A 120 16.47 -10.05 9.33
C LEU A 120 15.79 -8.96 10.17
N GLY A 121 16.30 -7.73 10.15
CA GLY A 121 15.70 -6.62 10.89
C GLY A 121 14.28 -6.31 10.40
N ALA A 122 14.08 -6.30 9.09
CA ALA A 122 12.81 -5.98 8.47
C ALA A 122 11.75 -7.09 8.66
N VAL A 123 12.13 -8.37 8.58
CA VAL A 123 11.19 -9.47 8.89
C VAL A 123 10.86 -9.53 10.38
N GLY A 124 11.81 -9.20 11.25
CA GLY A 124 11.57 -9.06 12.69
C GLY A 124 10.59 -7.93 13.00
N ALA A 125 10.78 -6.76 12.39
CA ALA A 125 9.83 -5.64 12.49
C ALA A 125 8.45 -6.01 11.92
N SER A 126 8.41 -6.69 10.78
CA SER A 126 7.19 -7.20 10.15
C SER A 126 6.42 -8.13 11.09
N ALA A 127 7.10 -9.09 11.72
CA ALA A 127 6.48 -9.98 12.69
C ALA A 127 5.99 -9.23 13.93
N TYR A 128 6.76 -8.28 14.44
CA TYR A 128 6.39 -7.46 15.59
C TYR A 128 5.10 -6.66 15.35
N PHE A 129 5.05 -5.89 14.26
CA PHE A 129 3.87 -5.08 13.93
C PHE A 129 2.64 -5.94 13.63
N LEU A 130 2.82 -7.10 13.01
CA LEU A 130 1.73 -8.04 12.78
C LEU A 130 1.18 -8.61 14.10
N ILE A 131 2.06 -9.01 15.04
CA ILE A 131 1.66 -9.61 16.31
C ILE A 131 0.96 -8.59 17.22
N ILE A 132 1.42 -7.33 17.23
CA ILE A 132 0.82 -6.30 18.08
C ILE A 132 -0.58 -5.88 17.61
N ASP A 133 -0.82 -5.90 16.29
CA ASP A 133 -2.14 -5.60 15.71
C ASP A 133 -3.19 -6.68 16.01
N LEU A 134 -2.77 -7.91 16.40
CA LEU A 134 -3.71 -9.00 16.75
C LEU A 134 -4.63 -8.67 17.96
N GLY A 135 -4.27 -7.67 18.77
CA GLY A 135 -4.98 -7.30 20.01
C GLY A 135 -4.85 -8.29 21.16
N ARG A 136 -4.52 -9.56 20.88
CA ARG A 136 -4.14 -10.61 21.85
C ARG A 136 -2.83 -11.29 21.43
N PRO A 137 -1.69 -10.60 21.56
CA PRO A 137 -0.40 -11.08 21.06
C PRO A 137 0.02 -12.42 21.69
N GLU A 138 -0.44 -12.72 22.91
CA GLU A 138 -0.18 -13.99 23.60
C GLU A 138 -0.76 -15.21 22.88
N ARG A 139 -1.68 -15.01 21.92
CA ARG A 139 -2.35 -16.07 21.16
C ARG A 139 -1.79 -16.26 19.74
N PHE A 140 -0.72 -15.57 19.36
CA PHE A 140 -0.20 -15.60 17.98
C PHE A 140 0.09 -17.02 17.48
N TYR A 141 0.55 -17.91 18.36
CA TYR A 141 0.86 -19.30 18.02
C TYR A 141 -0.35 -20.08 17.49
N ASN A 142 -1.58 -19.62 17.73
CA ASN A 142 -2.78 -20.24 17.17
C ASN A 142 -2.83 -20.12 15.64
N MET A 143 -2.21 -19.09 15.07
CA MET A 143 -2.11 -18.93 13.62
C MET A 143 -1.23 -20.01 12.97
N LEU A 144 -0.31 -20.61 13.73
CA LEU A 144 0.61 -21.66 13.28
C LEU A 144 0.00 -23.07 13.33
N ARG A 145 -1.26 -23.22 13.78
CA ARG A 145 -1.90 -24.53 13.98
C ARG A 145 -2.71 -25.00 12.77
N VAL A 146 -3.17 -24.09 11.93
CA VAL A 146 -4.12 -24.40 10.84
C VAL A 146 -3.56 -23.93 9.51
N ALA A 147 -3.51 -24.85 8.55
CA ALA A 147 -3.27 -24.54 7.14
C ALA A 147 -4.61 -24.46 6.40
N LYS A 148 -5.04 -23.24 6.06
CA LYS A 148 -6.27 -22.97 5.31
C LYS A 148 -5.91 -22.25 3.99
N PRO A 149 -5.73 -22.99 2.88
CA PRO A 149 -5.34 -22.41 1.60
C PRO A 149 -6.31 -21.35 1.05
N THR A 150 -7.58 -21.41 1.45
CA THR A 150 -8.62 -20.44 1.07
C THR A 150 -8.59 -19.14 1.89
N SER A 151 -7.65 -18.99 2.83
CA SER A 151 -7.50 -17.77 3.63
C SER A 151 -6.13 -17.15 3.41
N PRO A 152 -6.04 -15.96 2.80
CA PRO A 152 -4.77 -15.26 2.61
C PRO A 152 -4.01 -15.00 3.92
N MET A 153 -4.72 -14.82 5.04
CA MET A 153 -4.12 -14.65 6.36
C MET A 153 -3.39 -15.93 6.84
N SER A 154 -4.00 -17.11 6.62
CA SER A 154 -3.36 -18.40 6.93
C SER A 154 -2.16 -18.64 6.01
N VAL A 155 -2.33 -18.45 4.70
CA VAL A 155 -1.24 -18.58 3.72
C VAL A 155 -0.07 -17.66 4.06
N GLY A 156 -0.37 -16.41 4.42
CA GLY A 156 0.63 -15.43 4.85
C GLY A 156 1.43 -15.85 6.08
N THR A 157 0.77 -16.49 7.05
CA THR A 157 1.43 -17.04 8.23
C THR A 157 2.45 -18.10 7.82
N TRP A 158 2.07 -19.04 6.96
CA TRP A 158 2.96 -20.10 6.48
C TRP A 158 4.09 -19.57 5.58
N ILE A 159 3.85 -18.52 4.79
CA ILE A 159 4.90 -17.80 4.06
C ILE A 159 5.92 -17.22 5.02
N LEU A 160 5.48 -16.53 6.09
CA LEU A 160 6.38 -15.98 7.11
C LEU A 160 7.14 -17.08 7.86
N THR A 161 6.49 -18.20 8.18
CA THR A 161 7.12 -19.35 8.84
C THR A 161 8.18 -20.00 7.96
N ALA A 162 7.99 -20.05 6.64
CA ALA A 162 9.00 -20.56 5.72
C ALA A 162 10.14 -19.54 5.52
N TYR A 163 9.80 -18.28 5.23
CA TYR A 163 10.76 -17.24 4.91
C TYR A 163 11.63 -16.80 6.10
N GLY A 164 11.01 -16.57 7.26
CA GLY A 164 11.64 -15.97 8.44
C GLY A 164 12.88 -16.72 8.93
N PRO A 165 12.79 -18.04 9.19
CA PRO A 165 13.93 -18.86 9.59
C PRO A 165 15.03 -18.91 8.54
N LEU A 166 14.69 -18.99 7.24
CA LEU A 166 15.66 -19.00 6.15
C LEU A 166 16.45 -17.69 6.10
N ALA A 167 15.74 -16.55 6.14
CA ALA A 167 16.33 -15.22 6.14
C ALA A 167 17.17 -14.98 7.41
N GLY A 168 16.64 -15.35 8.57
CA GLY A 168 17.31 -15.16 9.86
C GLY A 168 18.57 -16.00 9.99
N ALA A 169 18.52 -17.28 9.64
CA ALA A 169 19.70 -18.14 9.66
C ALA A 169 20.76 -17.67 8.66
N ALA A 170 20.36 -17.27 7.43
CA ALA A 170 21.29 -16.70 6.45
C ALA A 170 21.99 -15.43 6.96
N ALA A 171 21.29 -14.58 7.71
CA ALA A 171 21.85 -13.39 8.33
C ALA A 171 22.77 -13.71 9.52
N VAL A 172 22.39 -14.67 10.38
CA VAL A 172 23.23 -15.13 11.50
C VAL A 172 24.55 -15.72 10.98
N PHE A 173 24.54 -16.46 9.88
CA PHE A 173 25.75 -16.99 9.28
C PHE A 173 26.70 -15.92 8.72
N GLU A 174 26.28 -14.66 8.57
CA GLU A 174 27.20 -13.56 8.29
C GLU A 174 28.16 -13.26 9.44
N ALA A 175 27.84 -13.70 10.67
CA ALA A 175 28.71 -13.57 11.83
C ALA A 175 29.75 -14.71 11.93
N ALA A 176 29.68 -15.74 11.07
CA ALA A 176 30.61 -16.87 11.11
C ALA A 176 32.10 -16.50 11.04
N PRO A 177 32.55 -15.44 10.33
CA PRO A 177 33.94 -15.00 10.36
C PRO A 177 34.44 -14.57 11.75
N LEU A 178 33.54 -14.27 12.70
CA LEU A 178 33.89 -13.93 14.08
C LEU A 178 34.25 -15.18 14.91
N LEU A 179 33.98 -16.39 14.40
CA LEU A 179 34.30 -17.63 15.10
C LEU A 179 35.79 -17.98 14.99
N PRO A 180 36.39 -18.63 16.02
CA PRO A 180 37.76 -19.11 16.00
C PRO A 180 38.06 -20.03 14.81
N GLU A 181 39.30 -20.00 14.32
CA GLU A 181 39.72 -20.77 13.13
C GLU A 181 39.98 -22.26 13.42
N ARG A 182 40.23 -22.61 14.69
CA ARG A 182 40.60 -23.97 15.12
C ARG A 182 39.56 -24.56 16.07
N GLY A 183 39.51 -25.89 16.14
CA GLY A 183 38.58 -26.64 16.98
C GLY A 183 37.18 -26.82 16.36
N VAL A 184 36.22 -27.26 17.18
CA VAL A 184 34.82 -27.52 16.76
C VAL A 184 34.16 -26.27 16.17
N LEU A 185 34.50 -25.08 16.70
CA LEU A 185 34.03 -23.79 16.17
C LEU A 185 34.64 -23.44 14.80
N GLY A 186 35.85 -23.91 14.52
CA GLY A 186 36.47 -23.80 13.19
C GLY A 186 35.77 -24.66 12.14
N LEU A 187 35.28 -25.84 12.52
CA LEU A 187 34.43 -26.66 11.65
C LEU A 187 33.09 -25.95 11.36
N ALA A 188 32.46 -25.39 12.40
CA ALA A 188 31.23 -24.61 12.25
C ALA A 188 31.42 -23.41 11.30
N ARG A 189 32.55 -22.69 11.40
CA ARG A 189 32.91 -21.60 10.48
C ARG A 189 33.03 -22.05 9.03
N LYS A 190 33.61 -23.24 8.76
CA LYS A 190 33.73 -23.80 7.40
C LYS A 190 32.37 -24.14 6.79
N VAL A 191 31.46 -24.72 7.58
CA VAL A 191 30.13 -25.13 7.11
C VAL A 191 29.16 -23.94 6.99
N ALA A 192 29.34 -22.92 7.83
CA ALA A 192 28.48 -21.74 7.87
C ALA A 192 28.38 -20.98 6.53
N GLY A 193 29.47 -20.90 5.76
CA GLY A 193 29.48 -20.21 4.46
C GLY A 193 28.53 -20.86 3.45
N PRO A 194 28.77 -22.13 3.05
CA PRO A 194 27.88 -22.85 2.14
C PRO A 194 26.44 -22.93 2.64
N LEU A 195 26.24 -23.21 3.93
CA LEU A 195 24.92 -23.29 4.52
C LEU A 195 24.18 -21.95 4.48
N GLY A 196 24.88 -20.85 4.81
CA GLY A 196 24.34 -19.50 4.68
C GLY A 196 23.99 -19.13 3.24
N HIS A 197 24.69 -19.66 2.23
CA HIS A 197 24.32 -19.46 0.82
C HIS A 197 23.04 -20.21 0.45
N VAL A 198 22.92 -21.48 0.83
CA VAL A 198 21.73 -22.30 0.58
C VAL A 198 20.49 -21.69 1.26
N LEU A 199 20.61 -21.32 2.53
CA LEU A 199 19.51 -20.71 3.28
C LEU A 199 19.13 -19.33 2.73
N GLY A 200 20.13 -18.52 2.33
CA GLY A 200 19.88 -17.25 1.68
C GLY A 200 19.20 -17.39 0.32
N ALA A 201 19.54 -18.43 -0.46
CA ALA A 201 18.84 -18.76 -1.70
C ALA A 201 17.40 -19.20 -1.44
N GLY A 202 17.15 -20.01 -0.40
CA GLY A 202 15.80 -20.38 0.05
C GLY A 202 14.96 -19.17 0.47
N ALA A 203 15.56 -18.21 1.20
CA ALA A 203 14.90 -16.96 1.55
C ALA A 203 14.58 -16.12 0.30
N ALA A 204 15.50 -16.04 -0.66
CA ALA A 204 15.27 -15.33 -1.92
C ALA A 204 14.20 -16.00 -2.79
N LEU A 205 14.07 -17.33 -2.75
CA LEU A 205 13.04 -18.07 -3.47
C LEU A 205 11.63 -17.85 -2.88
N THR A 206 11.54 -17.73 -1.56
CA THR A 206 10.28 -17.48 -0.85
C THR A 206 9.91 -15.99 -0.76
N ALA A 207 10.88 -15.10 -0.97
CA ALA A 207 10.69 -13.64 -0.92
C ALA A 207 9.61 -13.09 -1.89
N PRO A 208 9.48 -13.56 -3.15
CA PRO A 208 8.39 -13.12 -4.02
C PRO A 208 7.00 -13.37 -3.42
N LEU A 209 6.82 -14.51 -2.74
CA LEU A 209 5.57 -14.81 -2.04
C LEU A 209 5.32 -13.79 -0.94
N LEU A 210 6.32 -13.50 -0.09
CA LEU A 210 6.26 -12.47 0.96
C LEU A 210 5.94 -11.08 0.39
N ALA A 211 6.53 -10.73 -0.76
CA ALA A 211 6.34 -9.43 -1.39
C ALA A 211 4.92 -9.22 -1.93
N THR A 212 4.24 -10.27 -2.40
CA THR A 212 2.95 -10.14 -3.10
C THR A 212 1.75 -10.64 -2.31
N TYR A 213 1.87 -11.59 -1.37
CA TYR A 213 0.69 -12.16 -0.71
C TYR A 213 -0.11 -11.11 0.06
N THR A 214 0.56 -10.06 0.55
CA THR A 214 -0.09 -8.98 1.27
C THR A 214 -1.00 -8.14 0.37
N ALA A 215 -0.71 -8.06 -0.93
CA ALA A 215 -1.63 -7.50 -1.91
C ALA A 215 -2.88 -8.39 -2.08
N VAL A 216 -2.70 -9.71 -2.11
CA VAL A 216 -3.81 -10.67 -2.16
C VAL A 216 -4.68 -10.55 -0.91
N LEU A 217 -4.07 -10.44 0.27
CA LEU A 217 -4.76 -10.23 1.54
C LEU A 217 -5.61 -8.96 1.53
N PHE A 218 -5.12 -7.87 0.94
CA PHE A 218 -5.93 -6.67 0.76
C PHE A 218 -7.01 -6.84 -0.30
N ALA A 219 -6.74 -7.52 -1.41
CA ALA A 219 -7.72 -7.67 -2.47
C ALA A 219 -8.87 -8.63 -2.11
N ASP A 220 -8.62 -9.62 -1.24
CA ASP A 220 -9.60 -10.63 -0.81
C ASP A 220 -10.53 -10.11 0.29
N THR A 221 -11.31 -9.08 -0.03
CA THR A 221 -12.20 -8.39 0.91
C THR A 221 -13.29 -7.62 0.16
N ALA A 222 -14.26 -7.07 0.90
CA ALA A 222 -15.31 -6.21 0.35
C ALA A 222 -14.91 -4.71 0.30
N VAL A 223 -13.76 -4.32 0.84
CA VAL A 223 -13.26 -2.93 0.83
C VAL A 223 -13.01 -2.46 -0.61
N PRO A 224 -13.76 -1.47 -1.13
CA PRO A 224 -13.79 -1.17 -2.56
C PRO A 224 -12.42 -0.82 -3.16
N SER A 225 -11.68 0.12 -2.57
CA SER A 225 -10.38 0.56 -3.10
C SER A 225 -9.24 -0.44 -2.86
N TRP A 226 -9.49 -1.56 -2.18
CA TRP A 226 -8.56 -2.69 -2.13
C TRP A 226 -8.97 -3.80 -3.09
N HIS A 227 -10.26 -4.12 -3.17
CA HIS A 227 -10.77 -5.23 -3.96
C HIS A 227 -10.68 -4.99 -5.47
N GLU A 228 -11.14 -3.82 -5.93
CA GLU A 228 -11.21 -3.55 -7.38
C GLU A 228 -9.83 -3.57 -8.07
N PRO A 229 -8.75 -2.97 -7.52
CA PRO A 229 -7.43 -3.06 -8.11
C PRO A 229 -6.70 -4.39 -7.82
N PHE A 230 -7.40 -5.51 -7.64
CA PHE A 230 -6.78 -6.82 -7.33
C PHE A 230 -5.74 -7.27 -8.38
N ARG A 231 -5.86 -6.80 -9.62
CA ARG A 231 -4.90 -7.11 -10.70
C ARG A 231 -3.65 -6.26 -10.63
N GLU A 232 -3.75 -5.02 -10.15
CA GLU A 232 -2.64 -4.07 -10.08
C GLU A 232 -1.88 -4.16 -8.75
N LEU A 233 -2.55 -4.40 -7.62
CA LEU A 233 -1.95 -4.39 -6.28
C LEU A 233 -0.71 -5.30 -6.13
N PRO A 234 -0.68 -6.55 -6.65
CA PRO A 234 0.52 -7.39 -6.56
C PRO A 234 1.73 -6.78 -7.26
N PHE A 235 1.53 -6.02 -8.34
CA PHE A 235 2.60 -5.33 -9.06
C PHE A 235 3.04 -4.07 -8.32
N VAL A 236 2.11 -3.30 -7.74
CA VAL A 236 2.46 -2.17 -6.87
C VAL A 236 3.34 -2.66 -5.71
N PHE A 237 2.94 -3.74 -5.05
CA PHE A 237 3.63 -4.25 -3.86
C PHE A 237 4.98 -4.88 -4.19
N SER A 238 5.07 -5.67 -5.27
CA SER A 238 6.35 -6.24 -5.71
C SER A 238 7.31 -5.17 -6.21
N GLY A 239 6.85 -4.20 -7.01
CA GLY A 239 7.66 -3.05 -7.45
C GLY A 239 8.22 -2.27 -6.27
N SER A 240 7.38 -1.93 -5.30
CA SER A 240 7.76 -1.27 -4.04
C SER A 240 8.73 -2.10 -3.20
N ALA A 241 8.57 -3.43 -3.14
CA ALA A 241 9.50 -4.32 -2.45
C ALA A 241 10.88 -4.31 -3.13
N LEU A 242 10.93 -4.36 -4.46
CA LEU A 242 12.18 -4.27 -5.22
C LEU A 242 12.86 -2.90 -5.04
N ALA A 243 12.09 -1.81 -5.08
CA ALA A 243 12.57 -0.45 -4.88
C ALA A 243 13.15 -0.25 -3.47
N SER A 244 12.46 -0.74 -2.43
CA SER A 244 12.96 -0.65 -1.04
C SER A 244 14.19 -1.52 -0.78
N GLY A 245 14.25 -2.74 -1.32
CA GLY A 245 15.44 -3.59 -1.26
C GLY A 245 16.65 -2.96 -1.97
N ALA A 246 16.42 -2.35 -3.14
CA ALA A 246 17.43 -1.56 -3.83
C ALA A 246 17.87 -0.34 -3.01
N GLY A 247 16.91 0.36 -2.38
CA GLY A 247 17.17 1.49 -1.51
C GLY A 247 18.06 1.13 -0.33
N ALA A 248 17.81 0.00 0.33
CA ALA A 248 18.66 -0.51 1.40
C ALA A 248 20.11 -0.78 0.93
N ALA A 249 20.29 -1.42 -0.24
CA ALA A 249 21.62 -1.62 -0.79
C ALA A 249 22.33 -0.30 -1.12
N LEU A 250 21.62 0.68 -1.70
CA LEU A 250 22.18 1.99 -2.01
C LEU A 250 22.57 2.78 -0.75
N VAL A 251 21.83 2.59 0.35
CA VAL A 251 22.13 3.19 1.64
C VAL A 251 23.25 2.48 2.37
N LEU A 252 23.39 1.15 2.28
CA LEU A 252 24.26 0.38 3.19
C LEU A 252 25.49 -0.23 2.52
N ALA A 253 25.44 -0.52 1.22
CA ALA A 253 26.54 -1.17 0.51
C ALA A 253 27.58 -0.16 0.01
N PRO A 254 28.86 -0.58 -0.16
CA PRO A 254 29.86 0.22 -0.86
C PRO A 254 29.40 0.52 -2.30
N VAL A 255 29.72 1.73 -2.77
CA VAL A 255 29.32 2.22 -4.11
C VAL A 255 29.80 1.30 -5.25
N SER A 256 30.93 0.60 -5.06
CA SER A 256 31.42 -0.39 -6.03
C SER A 256 30.51 -1.62 -6.20
N GLN A 257 29.64 -1.90 -5.23
CA GLN A 257 28.75 -3.06 -5.20
C GLN A 257 27.26 -2.68 -5.41
N THR A 258 26.94 -1.42 -5.70
CA THR A 258 25.55 -0.97 -5.87
C THR A 258 25.01 -1.11 -7.30
N GLY A 259 25.83 -1.52 -8.26
CA GLY A 259 25.42 -1.67 -9.67
C GLY A 259 24.12 -2.48 -9.87
N PRO A 260 23.97 -3.67 -9.28
CA PRO A 260 22.72 -4.43 -9.32
C PRO A 260 21.55 -3.70 -8.64
N ALA A 261 21.80 -3.02 -7.52
CA ALA A 261 20.80 -2.24 -6.80
C ALA A 261 20.23 -1.12 -7.67
N SER A 262 21.07 -0.38 -8.41
CA SER A 262 20.61 0.67 -9.32
C SER A 262 19.69 0.14 -10.43
N ARG A 263 19.95 -1.07 -10.96
CA ARG A 263 19.08 -1.70 -11.97
C ARG A 263 17.76 -2.11 -11.35
N LEU A 264 17.82 -2.73 -10.17
CA LEU A 264 16.63 -3.17 -9.46
C LEU A 264 15.76 -1.99 -9.01
N ALA A 265 16.36 -0.85 -8.65
CA ALA A 265 15.66 0.39 -8.35
C ALA A 265 14.82 0.86 -9.55
N VAL A 266 15.40 0.86 -10.75
CA VAL A 266 14.67 1.26 -11.98
C VAL A 266 13.56 0.27 -12.30
N ILE A 267 13.82 -1.04 -12.22
CA ILE A 267 12.80 -2.07 -12.47
C ILE A 267 11.65 -1.93 -11.46
N GLY A 268 11.96 -1.88 -10.17
CA GLY A 268 10.99 -1.73 -9.09
C GLY A 268 10.16 -0.46 -9.24
N ALA A 269 10.80 0.68 -9.46
CA ALA A 269 10.13 1.95 -9.69
C ALA A 269 9.22 1.92 -10.92
N THR A 270 9.67 1.33 -12.03
CA THR A 270 8.86 1.25 -13.25
C THR A 270 7.61 0.41 -13.02
N VAL A 271 7.77 -0.78 -12.42
CA VAL A 271 6.66 -1.68 -12.12
C VAL A 271 5.68 -1.02 -11.14
N GLU A 272 6.19 -0.43 -10.05
CA GLU A 272 5.37 0.26 -9.05
C GLU A 272 4.61 1.44 -9.65
N LEU A 273 5.29 2.35 -10.36
CA LEU A 273 4.68 3.56 -10.90
C LEU A 273 3.66 3.23 -11.99
N ALA A 274 3.95 2.27 -12.87
CA ALA A 274 3.01 1.85 -13.91
C ALA A 274 1.76 1.19 -13.32
N ALA A 275 1.94 0.28 -12.35
CA ALA A 275 0.83 -0.39 -11.68
C ALA A 275 0.02 0.58 -10.82
N ALA A 276 0.67 1.50 -10.10
CA ALA A 276 0.01 2.52 -9.29
C ALA A 276 -0.77 3.50 -10.17
N HIS A 277 -0.22 3.88 -11.33
CA HIS A 277 -0.94 4.70 -12.30
C HIS A 277 -2.25 4.02 -12.74
N ARG A 278 -2.20 2.73 -13.09
CA ARG A 278 -3.41 1.97 -13.44
C ARG A 278 -4.39 1.83 -12.28
N MET A 279 -3.90 1.54 -11.07
CA MET A 279 -4.72 1.44 -9.85
C MET A 279 -5.53 2.72 -9.61
N GLU A 280 -4.95 3.88 -9.93
CA GLU A 280 -5.55 5.19 -9.69
C GLU A 280 -6.45 5.71 -10.81
N THR A 281 -6.40 5.12 -12.00
CA THR A 281 -7.15 5.64 -13.16
C THR A 281 -8.13 4.63 -13.76
N ALA A 282 -7.93 3.33 -13.55
CA ALA A 282 -8.69 2.29 -14.26
C ALA A 282 -10.00 1.87 -13.58
N HIS A 283 -10.25 2.26 -12.32
CA HIS A 283 -11.36 1.71 -11.53
C HIS A 283 -12.46 2.74 -11.18
N GLY A 284 -12.54 3.83 -11.94
CA GLY A 284 -13.63 4.81 -11.81
C GLY A 284 -13.76 5.38 -10.39
N LEU A 285 -14.97 5.33 -9.83
CA LEU A 285 -15.28 5.93 -8.52
C LEU A 285 -14.42 5.36 -7.38
N VAL A 286 -14.07 4.06 -7.40
CA VAL A 286 -13.29 3.46 -6.32
C VAL A 286 -11.80 3.82 -6.39
N SER A 287 -11.34 4.46 -7.47
CA SER A 287 -9.99 5.03 -7.54
C SER A 287 -9.92 6.43 -6.91
N GLU A 288 -11.04 7.11 -6.71
CA GLU A 288 -11.11 8.46 -6.14
C GLU A 288 -10.40 8.59 -4.76
N PRO A 289 -10.50 7.62 -3.83
CA PRO A 289 -9.81 7.71 -2.54
C PRO A 289 -8.29 7.83 -2.66
N PHE A 290 -7.68 7.37 -3.75
CA PHE A 290 -6.25 7.52 -3.99
C PHE A 290 -5.84 8.94 -4.43
N HIS A 291 -6.79 9.81 -4.77
CA HIS A 291 -6.51 11.20 -5.17
C HIS A 291 -6.84 12.20 -4.06
N LEU A 292 -7.68 11.81 -3.10
CA LEU A 292 -8.20 12.69 -2.07
C LEU A 292 -7.46 12.58 -0.74
N GLY A 293 -7.53 13.66 0.05
CA GLY A 293 -7.13 13.68 1.45
C GLY A 293 -5.67 13.29 1.70
N ARG A 294 -5.45 12.50 2.76
CA ARG A 294 -4.13 11.97 3.13
C ARG A 294 -3.62 10.88 2.17
N PRO A 295 -4.43 9.89 1.73
CA PRO A 295 -3.94 8.86 0.80
C PRO A 295 -3.35 9.47 -0.48
N GLY A 296 -4.02 10.46 -1.08
CA GLY A 296 -3.50 11.12 -2.29
C GLY A 296 -2.23 11.92 -2.07
N LYS A 297 -2.07 12.58 -0.91
CA LYS A 297 -0.81 13.24 -0.56
C LYS A 297 0.34 12.24 -0.44
N PHE A 298 0.10 11.11 0.22
CA PHE A 298 1.10 10.05 0.35
C PHE A 298 1.47 9.45 -1.00
N LEU A 299 0.49 9.17 -1.85
CA LEU A 299 0.73 8.55 -3.15
C LEU A 299 1.48 9.49 -4.11
N LYS A 300 1.15 10.78 -4.10
CA LYS A 300 1.89 11.80 -4.86
C LYS A 300 3.32 11.94 -4.39
N ALA A 301 3.55 11.98 -3.08
CA ALA A 301 4.89 12.03 -2.50
C ALA A 301 5.68 10.74 -2.80
N ALA A 302 5.03 9.58 -2.69
CA ALA A 302 5.61 8.29 -2.99
C ALA A 302 6.10 8.22 -4.44
N ARG A 303 5.25 8.62 -5.40
CA ARG A 303 5.62 8.69 -6.82
C ARG A 303 6.85 9.56 -7.06
N ALA A 304 6.88 10.76 -6.48
CA ALA A 304 8.00 11.67 -6.62
C ALA A 304 9.28 11.07 -6.04
N LEU A 305 9.23 10.52 -4.83
CA LEU A 305 10.37 9.91 -4.15
C LEU A 305 10.88 8.65 -4.86
N THR A 306 9.98 7.79 -5.33
CA THR A 306 10.34 6.59 -6.09
C THR A 306 10.99 6.96 -7.43
N ALA A 307 10.44 7.94 -8.16
CA ALA A 307 11.02 8.41 -9.42
C ALA A 307 12.38 9.08 -9.21
N LEU A 308 12.48 10.03 -8.27
CA LEU A 308 13.74 10.71 -7.93
C LEU A 308 14.79 9.72 -7.41
N GLY A 309 14.39 8.77 -6.58
CA GLY A 309 15.24 7.70 -6.08
C GLY A 309 15.77 6.81 -7.20
N ALA A 310 14.94 6.42 -8.17
CA ALA A 310 15.36 5.61 -9.31
C ALA A 310 16.33 6.37 -10.23
N VAL A 311 16.04 7.64 -10.54
CA VAL A 311 16.93 8.51 -11.32
C VAL A 311 18.25 8.72 -10.57
N GLY A 312 18.18 9.05 -9.29
CA GLY A 312 19.34 9.22 -8.41
C GLY A 312 20.19 7.95 -8.28
N ALA A 313 19.56 6.77 -8.30
CA ALA A 313 20.28 5.50 -8.27
C ALA A 313 21.10 5.24 -9.55
N VAL A 314 20.68 5.79 -10.69
CA VAL A 314 21.40 5.68 -11.97
C VAL A 314 22.49 6.75 -12.08
N LEU A 315 22.17 8.00 -11.76
CA LEU A 315 23.08 9.13 -11.91
C LEU A 315 24.11 9.22 -10.76
N GLY A 316 23.73 8.81 -9.55
CA GLY A 316 24.53 8.87 -8.34
C GLY A 316 25.55 7.73 -8.15
N ARG A 317 25.79 6.90 -9.16
CA ARG A 317 26.62 5.68 -9.07
C ARG A 317 28.08 5.90 -8.67
N ARG A 318 28.57 7.14 -8.68
CA ARG A 318 29.95 7.48 -8.29
C ARG A 318 30.03 8.22 -6.96
N SER A 319 28.90 8.69 -6.42
CA SER A 319 28.86 9.48 -5.18
C SER A 319 28.14 8.70 -4.08
N ARG A 320 28.85 8.47 -2.97
CA ARG A 320 28.28 7.78 -1.80
C ARG A 320 27.07 8.51 -1.24
N VAL A 321 27.13 9.84 -1.20
CA VAL A 321 26.04 10.70 -0.72
C VAL A 321 24.85 10.62 -1.66
N ALA A 322 25.07 10.71 -2.97
CA ALA A 322 24.00 10.63 -3.96
C ALA A 322 23.31 9.24 -3.94
N ALA A 323 24.10 8.16 -3.84
CA ALA A 323 23.56 6.81 -3.70
C ALA A 323 22.73 6.65 -2.41
N ALA A 324 23.25 7.14 -1.27
CA ALA A 324 22.51 7.08 -0.01
C ALA A 324 21.21 7.90 -0.05
N ALA A 325 21.25 9.12 -0.61
CA ALA A 325 20.06 9.96 -0.78
C ALA A 325 19.02 9.29 -1.69
N ALA A 326 19.45 8.74 -2.83
CA ALA A 326 18.59 7.99 -3.73
C ALA A 326 17.95 6.78 -3.04
N GLY A 327 18.73 6.03 -2.27
CA GLY A 327 18.24 4.88 -1.53
C GLY A 327 17.26 5.25 -0.41
N ALA A 328 17.51 6.35 0.31
CA ALA A 328 16.58 6.89 1.29
C ALA A 328 15.26 7.34 0.63
N SER A 329 15.32 7.97 -0.55
CA SER A 329 14.12 8.32 -1.32
C SER A 329 13.32 7.09 -1.74
N LEU A 330 13.95 6.01 -2.21
CA LEU A 330 13.26 4.76 -2.57
C LEU A 330 12.60 4.09 -1.35
N LEU A 331 13.29 4.07 -0.21
CA LEU A 331 12.74 3.54 1.04
C LEU A 331 11.51 4.34 1.50
N ALA A 332 11.63 5.67 1.52
CA ALA A 332 10.53 6.57 1.89
C ALA A 332 9.36 6.48 0.90
N GLY A 333 9.63 6.41 -0.41
CA GLY A 333 8.62 6.23 -1.45
C GLY A 333 7.84 4.94 -1.25
N SER A 334 8.55 3.82 -1.10
CA SER A 334 7.94 2.51 -0.83
C SER A 334 7.09 2.51 0.46
N PHE A 335 7.55 3.15 1.54
CA PHE A 335 6.78 3.28 2.77
C PHE A 335 5.49 4.07 2.55
N LEU A 336 5.57 5.22 1.88
CA LEU A 336 4.41 6.06 1.58
C LEU A 336 3.42 5.37 0.63
N THR A 337 3.88 4.55 -0.30
CA THR A 337 3.01 3.71 -1.13
C THR A 337 2.17 2.76 -0.27
N ARG A 338 2.77 2.07 0.72
CA ARG A 338 2.03 1.19 1.63
C ARG A 338 1.02 1.96 2.49
N MET A 339 1.41 3.13 2.98
CA MET A 339 0.51 4.03 3.74
C MET A 339 -0.66 4.52 2.88
N ALA A 340 -0.39 4.92 1.63
CA ALA A 340 -1.41 5.38 0.70
C ALA A 340 -2.43 4.29 0.40
N VAL A 341 -1.98 3.07 0.08
CA VAL A 341 -2.88 1.94 -0.19
C VAL A 341 -3.71 1.60 1.04
N PHE A 342 -3.10 1.54 2.23
CA PHE A 342 -3.81 1.29 3.49
C PHE A 342 -4.88 2.36 3.76
N GLU A 343 -4.51 3.63 3.77
CA GLU A 343 -5.45 4.71 4.09
C GLU A 343 -6.54 4.87 3.02
N ALA A 344 -6.25 4.63 1.73
CA ALA A 344 -7.24 4.70 0.66
C ALA A 344 -8.34 3.66 0.82
N GLY A 345 -7.98 2.41 1.15
CA GLY A 345 -8.98 1.38 1.44
C GLY A 345 -9.84 1.72 2.65
N VAL A 346 -9.23 2.14 3.75
CA VAL A 346 -9.96 2.57 4.95
C VAL A 346 -10.92 3.73 4.60
N ALA A 347 -10.47 4.73 3.83
CA ALA A 347 -11.30 5.84 3.38
C ALA A 347 -12.48 5.38 2.52
N SER A 348 -12.27 4.41 1.63
CA SER A 348 -13.32 3.86 0.76
C SER A 348 -14.44 3.15 1.49
N THR A 349 -14.23 2.73 2.74
CA THR A 349 -15.30 2.12 3.57
C THR A 349 -16.18 3.13 4.29
N LYS A 350 -15.73 4.38 4.45
CA LYS A 350 -16.41 5.39 5.27
C LYS A 350 -17.58 6.04 4.55
N ASP A 351 -17.47 6.22 3.24
CA ASP A 351 -18.52 6.80 2.40
C ASP A 351 -19.26 5.69 1.64
N PRO A 352 -20.58 5.53 1.83
CA PRO A 352 -21.36 4.49 1.17
C PRO A 352 -21.33 4.57 -0.35
N LYS A 353 -21.01 5.73 -0.96
CA LYS A 353 -20.98 5.87 -2.43
C LYS A 353 -20.01 4.87 -3.08
N TYR A 354 -18.86 4.61 -2.46
CA TYR A 354 -17.85 3.68 -2.98
C TYR A 354 -18.29 2.22 -2.94
N VAL A 355 -19.32 1.89 -2.13
CA VAL A 355 -19.87 0.54 -2.01
C VAL A 355 -21.11 0.40 -2.90
N VAL A 356 -22.04 1.35 -2.81
CA VAL A 356 -23.37 1.23 -3.42
C VAL A 356 -23.35 1.53 -4.92
N VAL A 357 -22.68 2.60 -5.35
CA VAL A 357 -22.73 3.05 -6.75
C VAL A 357 -22.13 2.00 -7.70
N PRO A 358 -20.92 1.46 -7.46
CA PRO A 358 -20.36 0.44 -8.35
C PRO A 358 -21.21 -0.82 -8.44
N GLN A 359 -21.90 -1.20 -7.36
CA GLN A 359 -22.81 -2.35 -7.37
C GLN A 359 -24.06 -2.09 -8.22
N ARG A 360 -24.65 -0.90 -8.13
CA ARG A 360 -25.79 -0.50 -8.96
C ARG A 360 -25.43 -0.44 -10.44
N GLU A 361 -24.30 0.16 -10.78
CA GLU A 361 -23.81 0.24 -12.15
C GLU A 361 -23.64 -1.16 -12.78
N ARG A 362 -23.15 -2.14 -12.00
CA ARG A 362 -23.04 -3.54 -12.46
C ARG A 362 -24.40 -4.20 -12.66
N LEU A 363 -25.38 -3.94 -11.80
CA LEU A 363 -26.74 -4.47 -11.96
C LEU A 363 -27.39 -3.90 -13.22
N GLU A 364 -27.33 -2.57 -13.40
CA GLU A 364 -27.87 -1.88 -14.58
C GLU A 364 -27.16 -2.32 -15.87
N ALA A 365 -25.85 -2.62 -15.81
CA ALA A 365 -25.12 -3.19 -16.96
C ALA A 365 -25.58 -4.62 -17.31
N ARG A 366 -25.89 -5.45 -16.30
CA ARG A 366 -26.42 -6.81 -16.50
C ARG A 366 -27.84 -6.78 -17.07
N GLU A 367 -28.70 -5.92 -16.54
CA GLU A 367 -30.07 -5.73 -17.04
C GLU A 367 -30.12 -5.20 -18.48
N ARG A 368 -29.14 -4.37 -18.88
CA ARG A 368 -29.00 -3.92 -20.27
C ARG A 368 -28.47 -5.00 -21.22
N ALA A 369 -27.80 -6.03 -20.70
CA ALA A 369 -27.20 -7.11 -21.48
C ALA A 369 -28.11 -8.35 -21.63
N SER A 370 -29.10 -8.50 -20.74
CA SER A 370 -30.20 -9.47 -20.84
C SER A 370 -31.33 -8.94 -21.71
#